data_AF-A0A377GKU2-F1
#
_entry.id   AF-A0A377GKU2-F1
#
_cell.length_a   1.000
_cell.length_b   1.000
_cell.length_c   1.000
_cell.angle_alpha   90.00
_cell.angle_beta   90.00
_cell.angle_gamma   90.00
#
_symmetry.space_group_name_H-M   'P 1'
#
loop_
_entity.id
_entity.type
_entity.pdbx_description
1 polymer ?
#
loop_
_entity_poly.entity_id
_entity_poly.type
_entity_poly.pdbx_seq_one_letter_code
_entity_poly.pdbx_strand_id
1 'polypeptide(L)'
;MKAKVIVGMSGGVDSSVAAWLLQEAGYQVEGLFMKNWEQDDRDGFCPAAQDLADAQAVCNQLNIPLHTVNFSEEYWQRVFTHFLSEYEKGRTPNPDVLCNKEIKFNAFLNHALTLGADYIATGHYAKNKIVGEVGFLYKAKDRDKDQTYFLHAVDPKALAKTLFPIGDYTKPEIREFAKKLGLVTQAKKDSTGICFIGEKRFKSFLKEFILARPGEIKSTDGKVLGNHDGLMFYTLGQRQGLGIGGLQNSTDDPWYVVDKEVSTNTLYVAQGSQHPRLYAQGLICSPIHWLADCKDNLPLTCYAKTRYRQAEQGCIISPLNENQHYVMFSNPQRAVTPGQYIVFYDKNQCLGGATIEQIIR
;
A
#
# COMPACT_ATOMS: atom_id res chain seq x y z
N MET A 1 -12.10 29.34 18.56
CA MET A 1 -11.59 29.34 17.17
C MET A 1 -11.96 28.01 16.53
N LYS A 2 -12.24 27.99 15.22
CA LYS A 2 -12.46 26.72 14.49
C LYS A 2 -11.13 25.99 14.39
N ALA A 3 -11.12 24.67 14.59
CA ALA A 3 -9.90 23.88 14.42
C ALA A 3 -9.44 23.93 12.96
N LYS A 4 -8.14 24.11 12.73
CA LYS A 4 -7.53 24.18 11.40
C LYS A 4 -7.14 22.79 10.91
N VAL A 5 -7.54 22.46 9.69
CA VAL A 5 -7.24 21.17 9.05
C VAL A 5 -6.58 21.39 7.70
N ILE A 6 -5.41 20.78 7.50
CA ILE A 6 -4.76 20.74 6.19
C ILE A 6 -5.11 19.42 5.51
N VAL A 7 -5.74 19.49 4.35
CA VAL A 7 -6.15 18.33 3.56
C VAL A 7 -5.09 18.03 2.50
N GLY A 8 -4.57 16.81 2.47
CA GLY A 8 -3.71 16.35 1.38
C GLY A 8 -4.50 16.25 0.07
N MET A 9 -4.27 17.19 -0.84
CA MET A 9 -4.96 17.30 -2.13
C MET A 9 -4.12 16.64 -3.22
N SER A 10 -4.54 15.48 -3.72
CA SER A 10 -3.80 14.75 -4.78
C SER A 10 -4.32 15.05 -6.19
N GLY A 11 -5.21 16.03 -6.35
CA GLY A 11 -5.97 16.25 -7.59
C GLY A 11 -7.01 15.15 -7.87
N GLY A 12 -7.30 14.27 -6.91
CA GLY A 12 -8.29 13.19 -7.04
C GLY A 12 -9.66 13.55 -6.46
N VAL A 13 -10.69 12.79 -6.83
CA VAL A 13 -12.06 12.99 -6.34
C VAL A 13 -12.19 12.78 -4.83
N ASP A 14 -11.44 11.82 -4.28
CA ASP A 14 -11.54 11.44 -2.86
C ASP A 14 -11.05 12.56 -1.94
N SER A 15 -9.88 13.15 -2.22
CA SER A 15 -9.38 14.31 -1.47
C SER A 15 -10.26 15.55 -1.65
N SER A 16 -10.85 15.71 -2.84
CA SER A 16 -11.73 16.85 -3.14
C SER A 16 -12.99 16.83 -2.27
N VAL A 17 -13.65 15.67 -2.21
CA VAL A 17 -14.84 15.50 -1.36
C VAL A 17 -14.48 15.49 0.12
N ALA A 18 -13.31 14.98 0.50
CA ALA A 18 -12.83 15.05 1.88
C ALA A 18 -12.70 16.51 2.38
N ALA A 19 -12.15 17.40 1.55
CA ALA A 19 -12.02 18.82 1.88
C ALA A 19 -13.39 19.49 2.05
N TRP A 20 -14.33 19.21 1.13
CA TRP A 20 -15.69 19.73 1.23
C TRP A 20 -16.42 19.24 2.49
N LEU A 21 -16.36 17.93 2.80
CA LEU A 21 -17.00 17.36 4.00
C LEU A 21 -16.49 18.03 5.29
N LEU A 22 -15.20 18.36 5.36
CA LEU A 22 -14.62 19.06 6.52
C LEU A 22 -15.07 20.53 6.58
N GLN A 23 -15.21 21.19 5.44
CA GLN A 23 -15.73 22.55 5.39
C GLN A 23 -17.18 22.59 5.88
N GLU A 24 -18.02 21.65 5.44
CA GLU A 24 -19.41 21.50 5.90
C GLU A 24 -19.49 21.17 7.39
N ALA A 25 -18.55 20.37 7.91
CA ALA A 25 -18.43 20.09 9.34
C ALA A 25 -17.92 21.29 10.17
N GLY A 26 -17.60 22.43 9.53
CA GLY A 26 -17.30 23.68 10.19
C GLY A 26 -15.82 23.90 10.54
N TYR A 27 -14.91 23.09 10.02
CA TYR A 27 -13.46 23.29 10.18
C TYR A 27 -12.94 24.49 9.39
N GLN A 28 -11.79 25.03 9.78
CA GLN A 28 -11.00 25.91 8.91
C GLN A 28 -10.14 25.03 8.01
N VAL A 29 -10.50 24.92 6.73
CA VAL A 29 -9.88 24.00 5.78
C VAL A 29 -8.91 24.73 4.87
N GLU A 30 -7.71 24.18 4.69
CA GLU A 30 -6.78 24.55 3.61
C GLU A 30 -6.28 23.25 2.94
N GLY A 31 -5.97 23.32 1.65
CA GLY A 31 -5.39 22.22 0.89
C GLY A 31 -3.87 22.25 0.89
N LEU A 32 -3.23 21.09 0.76
CA LEU A 32 -1.81 20.97 0.49
C LEU A 32 -1.55 19.92 -0.58
N PHE A 33 -0.87 20.31 -1.66
CA PHE A 33 -0.42 19.43 -2.73
C PHE A 33 1.04 19.04 -2.51
N MET A 34 1.33 17.73 -2.57
CA MET A 34 2.67 17.18 -2.39
C MET A 34 3.24 16.74 -3.74
N LYS A 35 4.36 17.33 -4.15
CA LYS A 35 5.19 16.78 -5.23
C LYS A 35 6.24 15.86 -4.62
N ASN A 36 6.16 14.55 -4.88
CA ASN A 36 7.05 13.55 -4.25
C ASN A 36 7.89 12.77 -5.26
N TRP A 37 7.80 13.12 -6.54
CA TRP A 37 8.52 12.47 -7.62
C TRP A 37 8.83 13.48 -8.72
N GLU A 38 10.08 13.50 -9.19
CA GLU A 38 10.59 14.49 -10.16
C GLU A 38 10.97 13.90 -11.51
N GLN A 39 11.07 12.57 -11.64
CA GLN A 39 11.68 12.00 -12.85
C GLN A 39 10.82 12.10 -14.11
N ASP A 40 9.52 12.38 -13.97
CA ASP A 40 8.60 12.51 -15.10
C ASP A 40 8.65 13.91 -15.75
N ASP A 41 9.45 14.84 -15.20
CA ASP A 41 9.57 16.20 -15.73
C ASP A 41 10.33 16.26 -17.08
N ARG A 42 10.87 15.14 -17.58
CA ARG A 42 11.76 15.10 -18.74
C ARG A 42 11.06 14.88 -20.09
N ASP A 43 9.85 14.32 -20.11
CA ASP A 43 9.18 13.87 -21.35
C ASP A 43 8.03 14.80 -21.81
N GLY A 44 8.03 16.07 -21.39
CA GLY A 44 7.10 17.11 -21.87
C GLY A 44 5.65 17.00 -21.35
N PHE A 45 5.23 15.84 -20.87
CA PHE A 45 3.98 15.65 -20.12
C PHE A 45 4.31 15.35 -18.66
N CYS A 46 3.94 16.27 -17.75
CA CYS A 46 4.11 16.09 -16.31
C CYS A 46 2.75 15.78 -15.67
N PRO A 47 2.45 14.51 -15.31
CA PRO A 47 1.20 14.15 -14.64
C PRO A 47 0.96 14.95 -13.36
N ALA A 48 2.03 15.22 -12.61
CA ALA A 48 1.96 16.01 -11.38
C ALA A 48 1.50 17.46 -11.63
N ALA A 49 1.83 18.05 -12.77
CA ALA A 49 1.35 19.39 -13.13
C ALA A 49 -0.16 19.41 -13.38
N GLN A 50 -0.70 18.36 -14.02
CA GLN A 50 -2.15 18.21 -14.21
C GLN A 50 -2.86 17.96 -12.86
N ASP A 51 -2.30 17.10 -12.01
CA ASP A 51 -2.87 16.84 -10.68
C ASP A 51 -2.85 18.11 -9.81
N LEU A 52 -1.80 18.92 -9.91
CA LEU A 52 -1.73 20.22 -9.24
C LEU A 52 -2.79 21.20 -9.78
N ALA A 53 -2.97 21.27 -11.10
CA ALA A 53 -4.00 22.11 -11.71
C ALA A 53 -5.41 21.69 -11.25
N ASP A 54 -5.69 20.39 -11.19
CA ASP A 54 -6.96 19.86 -10.70
C ASP A 54 -7.15 20.18 -9.20
N ALA A 55 -6.10 20.01 -8.38
CA ALA A 55 -6.13 20.36 -6.97
C ALA A 55 -6.42 21.86 -6.76
N GLN A 56 -5.76 22.73 -7.53
CA GLN A 56 -5.96 24.17 -7.48
C GLN A 56 -7.39 24.55 -7.90
N ALA A 57 -7.89 23.96 -8.98
CA ALA A 57 -9.25 24.20 -9.45
C ALA A 57 -10.30 23.80 -8.41
N VAL A 58 -10.13 22.66 -7.74
CA VAL A 58 -11.01 22.26 -6.62
C VAL A 58 -10.90 23.22 -5.45
N CYS A 59 -9.69 23.61 -5.04
CA CYS A 59 -9.52 24.55 -3.93
C CYS A 59 -10.16 25.91 -4.22
N ASN A 60 -10.08 26.38 -5.47
CA ASN A 60 -10.77 27.58 -5.94
C ASN A 60 -12.30 27.42 -5.87
N GLN A 61 -12.83 26.27 -6.32
CA GLN A 61 -14.28 25.98 -6.25
C GLN A 61 -14.80 25.95 -4.80
N LEU A 62 -14.00 25.44 -3.87
CA LEU A 62 -14.32 25.37 -2.44
C LEU A 62 -13.95 26.64 -1.66
N ASN A 63 -13.33 27.63 -2.32
CA ASN A 63 -12.80 28.85 -1.71
C ASN A 63 -11.88 28.58 -0.50
N ILE A 64 -10.92 27.67 -0.69
CA ILE A 64 -9.88 27.33 0.31
C ILE A 64 -8.48 27.60 -0.27
N PRO A 65 -7.50 28.01 0.55
CA PRO A 65 -6.10 28.13 0.13
C PRO A 65 -5.53 26.77 -0.30
N LEU A 66 -4.64 26.77 -1.29
CA LEU A 66 -3.82 25.61 -1.65
C LEU A 66 -2.34 25.92 -1.42
N HIS A 67 -1.69 25.12 -0.59
CA HIS A 67 -0.24 25.11 -0.40
C HIS A 67 0.41 24.06 -1.30
N THR A 68 1.69 24.25 -1.59
CA THR A 68 2.50 23.26 -2.31
C THR A 68 3.77 22.98 -1.53
N VAL A 69 4.20 21.72 -1.55
CA VAL A 69 5.45 21.30 -0.93
C VAL A 69 6.09 20.20 -1.77
N ASN A 70 7.41 20.17 -1.79
CA ASN A 70 8.19 19.13 -2.45
C ASN A 70 8.79 18.21 -1.40
N PHE A 71 8.42 16.93 -1.41
CA PHE A 71 9.04 15.88 -0.58
C PHE A 71 9.71 14.80 -1.44
N SER A 72 10.18 15.16 -2.64
CA SER A 72 10.85 14.24 -3.56
C SER A 72 12.10 13.61 -2.94
N GLU A 73 12.87 14.40 -2.20
CA GLU A 73 14.07 13.93 -1.50
C GLU A 73 13.72 12.94 -0.38
N GLU A 74 12.76 13.28 0.49
CA GLU A 74 12.31 12.37 1.55
C GLU A 74 11.70 11.09 0.99
N TYR A 75 10.90 11.18 -0.08
CA TYR A 75 10.35 10.01 -0.75
C TYR A 75 11.45 9.12 -1.31
N TRP A 76 12.46 9.70 -1.98
CA TRP A 76 13.58 8.95 -2.52
C TRP A 76 14.35 8.21 -1.43
N GLN A 77 14.71 8.90 -0.35
CA GLN A 77 15.53 8.36 0.73
C GLN A 77 14.77 7.32 1.58
N ARG A 78 13.52 7.63 1.96
CA ARG A 78 12.77 6.85 2.97
C ARG A 78 11.87 5.78 2.38
N VAL A 79 11.47 5.92 1.11
CA VAL A 79 10.54 4.99 0.44
C VAL A 79 11.25 4.28 -0.71
N PHE A 80 11.75 5.03 -1.69
CA PHE A 80 12.21 4.45 -2.95
C PHE A 80 13.51 3.64 -2.80
N THR A 81 14.46 4.13 -2.00
CA THR A 81 15.72 3.41 -1.73
C THR A 81 15.45 2.05 -1.08
N HIS A 82 14.55 1.99 -0.09
CA HIS A 82 14.14 0.73 0.53
C HIS A 82 13.45 -0.20 -0.48
N PHE A 83 12.54 0.35 -1.29
CA PHE A 83 11.86 -0.39 -2.35
C PHE A 83 12.85 -1.06 -3.32
N LEU A 84 13.89 -0.35 -3.77
CA LEU A 84 14.93 -0.94 -4.62
C LEU A 84 15.72 -2.03 -3.89
N SER A 85 16.16 -1.77 -2.65
CA SER A 85 16.92 -2.74 -1.85
C SER A 85 16.17 -4.07 -1.64
N GLU A 86 14.85 -4.02 -1.42
CA GLU A 86 14.05 -5.23 -1.25
C GLU A 86 13.94 -6.04 -2.55
N TYR A 87 13.84 -5.38 -3.71
CA TYR A 87 13.89 -6.06 -5.00
C TYR A 87 15.24 -6.71 -5.29
N GLU A 88 16.34 -6.06 -4.92
CA GLU A 88 17.69 -6.63 -5.05
C GLU A 88 17.86 -7.90 -4.20
N LYS A 89 17.19 -7.97 -3.04
CA LYS A 89 17.12 -9.19 -2.20
C LYS A 89 16.14 -10.23 -2.74
N GLY A 90 15.53 -10.01 -3.90
CA GLY A 90 14.54 -10.91 -4.48
C GLY A 90 13.20 -10.94 -3.74
N ARG A 91 12.89 -9.94 -2.91
CA ARG A 91 11.60 -9.79 -2.22
C ARG A 91 10.64 -8.92 -3.05
N THR A 92 9.37 -8.86 -2.65
CA THR A 92 8.38 -7.99 -3.31
C THR A 92 7.87 -6.96 -2.29
N PRO A 93 8.46 -5.75 -2.21
CA PRO A 93 8.04 -4.70 -1.28
C PRO A 93 6.67 -4.10 -1.63
N ASN A 94 6.07 -3.40 -0.67
CA ASN A 94 4.91 -2.53 -0.92
C ASN A 94 5.28 -1.07 -0.58
N PRO A 95 5.59 -0.22 -1.58
CA PRO A 95 6.04 1.15 -1.35
C PRO A 95 4.92 2.05 -0.81
N ASP A 96 3.65 1.73 -1.04
CA ASP A 96 2.53 2.57 -0.62
C ASP A 96 2.35 2.60 0.91
N VAL A 97 2.68 1.48 1.58
CA VAL A 97 2.71 1.42 3.06
C VAL A 97 3.75 2.40 3.61
N LEU A 98 4.97 2.38 3.06
CA LEU A 98 6.04 3.29 3.47
C LEU A 98 5.75 4.73 3.09
N CYS A 99 5.13 4.97 1.93
CA CYS A 99 4.69 6.28 1.51
C CYS A 99 3.71 6.90 2.53
N ASN A 100 2.76 6.11 3.04
CA ASN A 100 1.90 6.58 4.12
C ASN A 100 2.71 6.84 5.39
N LYS A 101 3.48 5.86 5.85
CA LYS A 101 4.25 5.97 7.10
C LYS A 101 5.22 7.17 7.11
N GLU A 102 6.02 7.33 6.07
CA GLU A 102 7.17 8.24 6.05
C GLU A 102 6.84 9.60 5.43
N ILE A 103 5.88 9.66 4.51
CA ILE A 103 5.54 10.89 3.78
C ILE A 103 4.20 11.43 4.24
N LYS A 104 3.10 10.73 3.99
CA LYS A 104 1.75 11.30 4.20
C LYS A 104 1.39 11.48 5.67
N PHE A 105 1.91 10.67 6.58
CA PHE A 105 1.58 10.77 8.02
C PHE A 105 2.78 11.16 8.88
N ASN A 106 3.92 11.50 8.25
CA ASN A 106 5.10 12.00 8.95
C ASN A 106 5.55 13.34 8.33
N ALA A 107 6.18 13.35 7.15
CA ALA A 107 6.63 14.60 6.51
C ALA A 107 5.48 15.62 6.30
N PHE A 108 4.35 15.17 5.75
CA PHE A 108 3.16 16.00 5.56
C PHE A 108 2.58 16.49 6.90
N LEU A 109 2.43 15.61 7.88
CA LEU A 109 1.92 15.99 9.21
C LEU A 109 2.79 17.07 9.84
N ASN A 110 4.11 16.85 9.88
CA ASN A 110 5.04 17.81 10.48
C ASN A 110 4.99 19.17 9.76
N HIS A 111 4.96 19.16 8.42
CA HIS A 111 4.83 20.40 7.66
C HIS A 111 3.49 21.10 7.93
N ALA A 112 2.37 20.36 7.97
CA ALA A 112 1.06 20.93 8.28
C ALA A 112 1.03 21.57 9.69
N LEU A 113 1.68 20.97 10.68
CA LEU A 113 1.82 21.56 12.02
C LEU A 113 2.57 22.90 11.98
N THR A 114 3.60 23.06 11.13
CA THR A 114 4.27 24.35 10.94
C THR A 114 3.38 25.43 10.30
N LEU A 115 2.37 25.01 9.52
CA LEU A 115 1.33 25.90 8.97
C LEU A 115 0.23 26.23 9.98
N GLY A 116 0.37 25.79 11.24
CA GLY A 116 -0.58 26.02 12.32
C GLY A 116 -1.80 25.09 12.30
N ALA A 117 -1.71 23.93 11.66
CA ALA A 117 -2.79 22.95 11.65
C ALA A 117 -2.98 22.29 13.02
N ASP A 118 -4.24 22.04 13.40
CA ASP A 118 -4.58 21.18 14.53
C ASP A 118 -4.60 19.71 14.10
N TYR A 119 -5.00 19.45 12.86
CA TYR A 119 -5.11 18.13 12.23
C TYR A 119 -4.68 18.16 10.75
N ILE A 120 -4.30 17.00 10.23
CA ILE A 120 -4.31 16.74 8.80
C ILE A 120 -5.54 15.94 8.40
N ALA A 121 -5.89 15.92 7.13
CA ALA A 121 -6.85 14.99 6.58
C ALA A 121 -6.40 14.43 5.24
N THR A 122 -6.90 13.24 4.92
CA THR A 122 -6.60 12.58 3.65
C THR A 122 -7.87 11.98 3.04
N GLY A 123 -7.86 11.79 1.73
CA GLY A 123 -8.89 11.04 1.01
C GLY A 123 -8.74 9.53 1.13
N HIS A 124 -8.24 9.00 2.26
CA HIS A 124 -8.18 7.55 2.46
C HIS A 124 -9.53 7.01 2.97
N TYR A 125 -9.93 5.86 2.43
CA TYR A 125 -11.02 5.05 2.94
C TYR A 125 -10.55 4.30 4.19
N ALA A 126 -10.59 4.99 5.32
CA ALA A 126 -10.37 4.43 6.64
C ALA A 126 -11.18 5.21 7.67
N LYS A 127 -11.29 4.70 8.89
CA LYS A 127 -11.83 5.45 10.04
C LYS A 127 -10.81 5.44 11.16
N ASN A 128 -10.91 6.39 12.06
CA ASN A 128 -10.15 6.36 13.30
C ASN A 128 -11.01 6.74 14.50
N LYS A 129 -10.56 6.33 15.67
CA LYS A 129 -11.06 6.79 16.97
C LYS A 129 -9.89 7.39 17.73
N ILE A 130 -10.04 8.63 18.18
CA ILE A 130 -9.02 9.35 18.93
C ILE A 130 -9.35 9.25 20.42
N VAL A 131 -8.40 8.82 21.23
CA VAL A 131 -8.49 8.78 22.70
C VAL A 131 -7.23 9.41 23.27
N GLY A 132 -7.34 10.63 23.77
CA GLY A 132 -6.16 11.41 24.19
C GLY A 132 -5.21 11.67 23.01
N GLU A 133 -3.95 11.30 23.16
CA GLU A 133 -2.91 11.44 22.12
C GLU A 133 -2.77 10.21 21.22
N VAL A 134 -3.69 9.24 21.32
CA VAL A 134 -3.62 7.97 20.60
C VAL A 134 -4.79 7.84 19.62
N GLY A 135 -4.47 7.57 18.36
CA GLY A 135 -5.42 7.25 17.30
C GLY A 135 -5.46 5.76 17.02
N PHE A 136 -6.65 5.17 17.11
CA PHE A 136 -6.91 3.77 16.77
C PHE A 136 -7.52 3.68 15.37
N LEU A 137 -7.02 2.75 14.54
CA LEU A 137 -7.41 2.62 13.14
C LEU A 137 -8.53 1.58 12.95
N TYR A 138 -9.54 1.94 12.16
CA TYR A 138 -10.69 1.10 11.86
C TYR A 138 -10.98 1.07 10.37
N LYS A 139 -11.55 -0.04 9.92
CA LYS A 139 -11.95 -0.24 8.53
C LYS A 139 -13.04 0.75 8.10
N ALA A 140 -12.97 1.21 6.85
CA ALA A 140 -13.99 2.07 6.24
C ALA A 140 -15.35 1.37 6.09
N LYS A 141 -16.42 2.15 5.89
CA LYS A 141 -17.75 1.64 5.52
C LYS A 141 -17.67 0.82 4.24
N ASP A 142 -16.96 1.33 3.24
CA ASP A 142 -16.69 0.63 1.97
C ASP A 142 -15.61 -0.44 2.17
N ARG A 143 -15.99 -1.72 2.16
CA ARG A 143 -15.05 -2.83 2.37
C ARG A 143 -14.17 -3.12 1.15
N ASP A 144 -14.65 -2.80 -0.05
CA ASP A 144 -13.92 -3.04 -1.30
C ASP A 144 -12.85 -1.96 -1.54
N LYS A 145 -13.05 -0.79 -0.93
CA LYS A 145 -12.12 0.33 -0.97
C LYS A 145 -11.35 0.55 0.33
N ASP A 146 -11.59 -0.25 1.38
CA ASP A 146 -10.91 -0.12 2.67
C ASP A 146 -9.38 -0.09 2.52
N GLN A 147 -8.76 0.98 3.01
CA GLN A 147 -7.33 1.26 2.87
C GLN A 147 -6.55 1.06 4.16
N THR A 148 -7.15 0.51 5.22
CA THR A 148 -6.44 0.25 6.49
C THR A 148 -5.20 -0.63 6.32
N TYR A 149 -5.20 -1.52 5.33
CA TYR A 149 -4.03 -2.33 4.97
C TYR A 149 -2.79 -1.45 4.68
N PHE A 150 -2.96 -0.30 4.03
CA PHE A 150 -1.85 0.60 3.71
C PHE A 150 -1.48 1.55 4.86
N LEU A 151 -2.33 1.63 5.88
CA LEU A 151 -2.18 2.55 7.01
C LEU A 151 -1.72 1.84 8.29
N HIS A 152 -1.55 0.51 8.25
CA HIS A 152 -1.22 -0.29 9.43
C HIS A 152 0.10 0.10 10.10
N ALA A 153 1.02 0.76 9.37
CA ALA A 153 2.34 1.15 9.86
C ALA A 153 2.43 2.63 10.29
N VAL A 154 1.30 3.36 10.28
CA VAL A 154 1.25 4.77 10.68
C VAL A 154 1.36 4.88 12.20
N ASP A 155 2.12 5.85 12.70
CA ASP A 155 2.27 6.07 14.14
C ASP A 155 0.91 6.41 14.82
N PRO A 156 0.55 5.80 15.96
CA PRO A 156 -0.70 6.09 16.66
C PRO A 156 -0.90 7.58 17.02
N LYS A 157 0.17 8.33 17.31
CA LYS A 157 0.11 9.78 17.55
C LYS A 157 -0.19 10.55 16.27
N ALA A 158 0.34 10.11 15.13
CA ALA A 158 -0.01 10.69 13.84
C ALA A 158 -1.48 10.41 13.49
N LEU A 159 -1.99 9.20 13.79
CA LEU A 159 -3.41 8.88 13.66
C LEU A 159 -4.30 9.75 14.58
N ALA A 160 -3.82 10.13 15.76
CA ALA A 160 -4.53 11.06 16.65
C ALA A 160 -4.64 12.49 16.09
N LYS A 161 -3.76 12.84 15.16
CA LYS A 161 -3.72 14.13 14.46
C LYS A 161 -4.26 14.06 13.03
N THR A 162 -4.94 12.97 12.65
CA THR A 162 -5.48 12.79 11.31
C THR A 162 -6.99 12.59 11.31
N LEU A 163 -7.67 13.14 10.31
CA LEU A 163 -9.08 12.91 10.02
C LEU A 163 -9.23 12.12 8.70
N PHE A 164 -10.21 11.23 8.65
CA PHE A 164 -10.59 10.47 7.45
C PHE A 164 -12.05 10.73 7.06
N PRO A 165 -12.35 11.88 6.43
CA PRO A 165 -13.74 12.35 6.28
C PRO A 165 -14.61 11.42 5.41
N ILE A 166 -13.97 10.69 4.50
CA ILE A 166 -14.68 9.81 3.55
C ILE A 166 -14.90 8.39 4.09
N GLY A 167 -14.36 8.05 5.27
CA GLY A 167 -14.41 6.71 5.84
C GLY A 167 -15.83 6.19 6.08
N ASP A 168 -16.80 7.09 6.26
CA ASP A 168 -18.22 6.80 6.48
C ASP A 168 -19.04 6.68 5.19
N TYR A 169 -18.39 6.71 4.03
CA TYR A 169 -19.06 6.69 2.73
C TYR A 169 -18.49 5.59 1.83
N THR A 170 -19.32 5.17 0.90
CA THR A 170 -18.96 4.29 -0.21
C THR A 170 -18.42 5.10 -1.37
N LYS A 171 -17.58 4.49 -2.21
CA LYS A 171 -17.05 5.16 -3.41
C LYS A 171 -18.15 5.72 -4.33
N PRO A 172 -19.29 5.04 -4.55
CA PRO A 172 -20.42 5.62 -5.28
C PRO A 172 -20.98 6.88 -4.62
N GLU A 173 -21.18 6.90 -3.29
CA GLU A 173 -21.65 8.10 -2.56
C GLU A 173 -20.66 9.26 -2.73
N ILE A 174 -19.35 8.99 -2.63
CA ILE A 174 -18.30 10.00 -2.86
C ILE A 174 -18.36 10.59 -4.28
N ARG A 175 -18.52 9.74 -5.31
CA ARG A 175 -18.66 10.20 -6.70
C ARG A 175 -19.95 11.01 -6.89
N GLU A 176 -21.03 10.65 -6.20
CA GLU A 176 -22.29 11.39 -6.25
C GLU A 176 -22.15 12.79 -5.64
N PHE A 177 -21.48 12.93 -4.49
CA PHE A 177 -21.19 14.26 -3.92
C PHE A 177 -20.38 15.11 -4.88
N ALA A 178 -19.30 14.57 -5.45
CA ALA A 178 -18.47 15.32 -6.39
C ALA A 178 -19.27 15.81 -7.61
N LYS A 179 -20.20 14.98 -8.12
CA LYS A 179 -21.10 15.35 -9.22
C LYS A 179 -22.09 16.44 -8.81
N LYS A 180 -22.74 16.32 -7.65
CA LYS A 180 -23.69 17.31 -7.13
C LYS A 180 -23.04 18.69 -6.92
N LEU A 181 -21.79 18.69 -6.47
CA LEU A 181 -21.00 19.90 -6.25
C LEU A 181 -20.41 20.49 -7.55
N GLY A 182 -20.51 19.78 -8.68
CA GLY A 182 -19.90 20.21 -9.93
C GLY A 182 -18.37 20.29 -9.88
N LEU A 183 -17.73 19.45 -9.05
CA LEU A 183 -16.28 19.45 -8.91
C LEU A 183 -15.61 19.04 -10.22
N VAL A 184 -14.53 19.72 -10.61
CA VAL A 184 -13.79 19.40 -11.84
C VAL A 184 -13.29 17.95 -11.87
N THR A 185 -13.03 17.37 -10.69
CA THR A 185 -12.53 16.01 -10.50
C THR A 185 -13.62 14.93 -10.52
N GLN A 186 -14.91 15.27 -10.70
CA GLN A 186 -16.03 14.32 -10.58
C GLN A 186 -15.89 13.07 -11.46
N ALA A 187 -15.34 13.23 -12.67
CA ALA A 187 -15.22 12.18 -13.67
C ALA A 187 -13.82 11.54 -13.67
N LYS A 188 -12.91 12.02 -12.81
CA LYS A 188 -11.53 11.53 -12.77
C LYS A 188 -11.51 10.07 -12.33
N LYS A 189 -10.67 9.28 -13.01
CA LYS A 189 -10.43 7.88 -12.65
C LYS A 189 -9.63 7.81 -11.35
N ASP A 190 -9.80 6.72 -10.63
CA ASP A 190 -8.99 6.45 -9.44
C ASP A 190 -7.52 6.27 -9.88
N SER A 191 -6.58 6.79 -9.10
CA SER A 191 -5.16 6.60 -9.38
C SER A 191 -4.80 5.11 -9.27
N THR A 192 -4.10 4.62 -10.29
CA THR A 192 -3.53 3.27 -10.40
C THR A 192 -2.00 3.35 -10.37
N GLY A 193 -1.34 2.25 -10.01
CA GLY A 193 0.12 2.19 -9.93
C GLY A 193 0.69 2.58 -8.56
N ILE A 194 2.00 2.85 -8.53
CA ILE A 194 2.72 3.17 -7.29
C ILE A 194 2.43 4.62 -6.89
N CYS A 195 2.15 4.87 -5.60
CA CYS A 195 1.85 6.20 -5.11
C CYS A 195 2.94 7.22 -5.50
N PHE A 196 2.52 8.33 -6.10
CA PHE A 196 3.34 9.44 -6.64
C PHE A 196 4.16 9.17 -7.91
N ILE A 197 4.32 7.91 -8.32
CA ILE A 197 5.02 7.54 -9.58
C ILE A 197 4.01 7.29 -10.71
N GLY A 198 2.79 6.87 -10.38
CA GLY A 198 1.70 6.63 -11.33
C GLY A 198 1.78 5.27 -12.04
N GLU A 199 1.04 5.15 -13.14
CA GLU A 199 0.94 3.92 -13.92
C GLU A 199 2.08 3.81 -14.93
N LYS A 200 3.14 3.07 -14.56
CA LYS A 200 4.26 2.74 -15.45
C LYS A 200 4.29 1.26 -15.80
N ARG A 201 4.88 0.92 -16.95
CA ARG A 201 5.26 -0.46 -17.25
C ARG A 201 6.34 -0.89 -16.25
N PHE A 202 5.93 -1.61 -15.23
CA PHE A 202 6.74 -1.94 -14.04
C PHE A 202 8.14 -2.48 -14.37
N LYS A 203 8.23 -3.40 -15.33
CA LYS A 203 9.50 -4.00 -15.77
C LYS A 203 10.45 -2.97 -16.39
N SER A 204 9.94 -2.05 -17.21
CA SER A 204 10.78 -1.00 -17.81
C SER A 204 11.25 -0.03 -16.73
N PHE A 205 10.34 0.38 -15.85
CA PHE A 205 10.65 1.27 -14.73
C PHE A 205 11.75 0.71 -13.82
N LEU A 206 11.65 -0.56 -13.38
CA LEU A 206 12.68 -1.16 -12.54
C LEU A 206 14.05 -1.27 -13.23
N LYS A 207 14.09 -1.45 -14.56
CA LYS A 207 15.36 -1.54 -15.32
C LYS A 207 16.14 -0.23 -15.35
N GLU A 208 15.50 0.90 -15.08
CA GLU A 208 16.18 2.20 -14.96
C GLU A 208 17.04 2.29 -13.70
N PHE A 209 16.78 1.45 -12.68
CA PHE A 209 17.44 1.50 -11.38
C PHE A 209 18.21 0.23 -11.00
N ILE A 210 17.72 -0.94 -11.42
CA ILE A 210 18.30 -2.23 -11.03
C ILE A 210 18.82 -2.92 -12.28
N LEU A 211 20.11 -3.28 -12.24
CA LEU A 211 20.73 -4.07 -13.31
C LEU A 211 20.08 -5.47 -13.36
N ALA A 212 19.43 -5.76 -14.49
CA ALA A 212 18.83 -7.05 -14.76
C ALA A 212 19.88 -8.16 -14.86
N ARG A 213 19.68 -9.25 -14.10
CA ARG A 213 20.52 -10.45 -14.14
C ARG A 213 19.67 -11.66 -14.59
N PRO A 214 19.69 -12.00 -15.88
CA PRO A 214 18.97 -13.17 -16.38
C PRO A 214 19.42 -14.46 -15.70
N GLY A 215 18.50 -15.41 -15.58
CA GLY A 215 18.72 -16.68 -14.90
C GLY A 215 17.76 -17.78 -15.38
N GLU A 216 17.93 -18.99 -14.86
CA GLU A 216 17.15 -20.15 -15.30
C GLU A 216 15.75 -20.17 -14.68
N ILE A 217 14.77 -20.60 -15.46
CA ILE A 217 13.45 -21.01 -14.94
C ILE A 217 13.41 -22.52 -14.85
N LYS A 218 13.12 -23.06 -13.66
CA LYS A 218 13.02 -24.51 -13.41
C LYS A 218 11.62 -24.89 -12.94
N SER A 219 11.16 -26.09 -13.26
CA SER A 219 10.02 -26.70 -12.58
C SER A 219 10.38 -27.17 -11.17
N THR A 220 9.37 -27.56 -10.40
CA THR A 220 9.51 -28.05 -9.03
C THR A 220 10.32 -29.34 -8.88
N ASP A 221 10.47 -30.10 -9.97
CA ASP A 221 11.30 -31.31 -10.13
C ASP A 221 12.73 -31.02 -10.63
N GLY A 222 13.08 -29.75 -10.86
CA GLY A 222 14.42 -29.32 -11.27
C GLY A 222 14.67 -29.25 -12.77
N LYS A 223 13.69 -29.58 -13.63
CA LYS A 223 13.86 -29.47 -15.08
C LYS A 223 13.92 -28.01 -15.53
N VAL A 224 14.90 -27.66 -16.36
CA VAL A 224 15.01 -26.32 -16.96
C VAL A 224 13.93 -26.15 -18.03
N LEU A 225 13.15 -25.07 -17.92
CA LEU A 225 12.02 -24.75 -18.80
C LEU A 225 12.25 -23.51 -19.67
N GLY A 226 13.26 -22.71 -19.35
CA GLY A 226 13.57 -21.47 -20.06
C GLY A 226 14.44 -20.54 -19.22
N ASN A 227 14.46 -19.26 -19.60
CA ASN A 227 15.20 -18.21 -18.89
C ASN A 227 14.27 -17.05 -18.52
N HIS A 228 14.58 -16.39 -17.40
CA HIS A 228 13.91 -15.18 -16.97
C HIS A 228 14.82 -13.96 -17.15
N ASP A 229 14.24 -12.76 -17.23
CA ASP A 229 15.00 -11.52 -17.40
C ASP A 229 15.61 -10.96 -16.10
N GLY A 230 15.23 -11.52 -14.95
CA GLY A 230 15.74 -11.17 -13.62
C GLY A 230 14.70 -11.43 -12.54
N LEU A 231 15.11 -11.97 -11.39
CA LEU A 231 14.18 -12.43 -10.33
C LEU A 231 13.26 -11.31 -9.80
N MET A 232 13.72 -10.06 -9.81
CA MET A 232 12.95 -8.91 -9.33
C MET A 232 11.69 -8.62 -10.15
N PHE A 233 11.58 -9.12 -11.38
CA PHE A 233 10.38 -8.99 -12.21
C PHE A 233 9.30 -10.02 -11.89
N TYR A 234 9.55 -10.91 -10.93
CA TYR A 234 8.69 -12.04 -10.61
C TYR A 234 8.31 -12.05 -9.13
N THR A 235 7.02 -12.26 -8.87
CA THR A 235 6.45 -12.41 -7.53
C THR A 235 5.80 -13.77 -7.38
N LEU A 236 5.80 -14.34 -6.18
CA LEU A 236 5.14 -15.63 -5.93
C LEU A 236 3.66 -15.57 -6.34
N GLY A 237 3.20 -16.62 -7.01
CA GLY A 237 1.86 -16.73 -7.58
C GLY A 237 1.64 -15.95 -8.89
N GLN A 238 2.66 -15.31 -9.46
CA GLN A 238 2.59 -14.64 -10.76
C GLN A 238 2.46 -15.66 -11.90
N ARG A 239 1.52 -15.40 -12.82
CA ARG A 239 1.28 -16.19 -14.04
C ARG A 239 1.91 -15.57 -15.29
N GLN A 240 1.79 -14.25 -15.42
CA GLN A 240 2.18 -13.54 -16.64
C GLN A 240 3.69 -13.29 -16.72
N GLY A 241 4.22 -13.20 -17.93
CA GLY A 241 5.63 -12.85 -18.18
C GLY A 241 6.62 -14.00 -18.02
N LEU A 242 6.15 -15.25 -17.88
CA LEU A 242 7.01 -16.44 -17.79
C LEU A 242 7.54 -16.91 -19.14
N GLY A 243 6.83 -16.65 -20.25
CA GLY A 243 7.27 -17.04 -21.59
C GLY A 243 7.31 -18.56 -21.85
N ILE A 244 6.69 -19.37 -20.99
CA ILE A 244 6.64 -20.84 -21.11
C ILE A 244 5.36 -21.22 -21.85
N GLY A 245 5.49 -21.90 -22.99
CA GLY A 245 4.37 -22.41 -23.78
C GLY A 245 4.52 -23.90 -24.10
N GLY A 246 3.38 -24.62 -24.07
CA GLY A 246 3.16 -25.96 -24.63
C GLY A 246 4.36 -26.93 -24.65
N LEU A 247 4.71 -27.51 -23.50
CA LEU A 247 5.75 -28.55 -23.42
C LEU A 247 5.10 -29.93 -23.58
N GLN A 248 5.75 -30.83 -24.34
CA GLN A 248 5.23 -32.18 -24.64
C GLN A 248 4.86 -33.03 -23.40
N ASN A 249 5.48 -32.76 -22.24
CA ASN A 249 5.24 -33.47 -20.97
C ASN A 249 4.65 -32.54 -19.90
N SER A 250 3.78 -31.60 -20.29
CA SER A 250 3.11 -30.67 -19.38
C SER A 250 1.60 -30.71 -19.58
N THR A 251 0.82 -30.40 -18.54
CA THR A 251 -0.63 -30.24 -18.67
C THR A 251 -0.97 -28.97 -19.45
N ASP A 252 -2.23 -28.77 -19.86
CA ASP A 252 -2.69 -27.50 -20.43
C ASP A 252 -2.83 -26.37 -19.39
N ASP A 253 -2.62 -26.68 -18.11
CA ASP A 253 -2.71 -25.69 -17.04
C ASP A 253 -1.62 -24.62 -17.12
N PRO A 254 -1.95 -23.36 -16.76
CA PRO A 254 -0.98 -22.27 -16.74
C PRO A 254 0.11 -22.47 -15.68
N TRP A 255 1.29 -21.94 -15.97
CA TRP A 255 2.43 -21.90 -15.06
C TRP A 255 2.33 -20.72 -14.07
N TYR A 256 2.78 -20.95 -12.85
CA TYR A 256 2.85 -19.97 -11.78
C TYR A 256 4.22 -20.00 -11.11
N VAL A 257 4.74 -18.84 -10.72
CA VAL A 257 5.93 -18.74 -9.85
C VAL A 257 5.62 -19.31 -8.48
N VAL A 258 6.40 -20.27 -8.01
CA VAL A 258 6.22 -20.92 -6.70
C VAL A 258 7.38 -20.69 -5.75
N ASP A 259 8.57 -20.36 -6.27
CA ASP A 259 9.73 -20.06 -5.45
C ASP A 259 10.75 -19.18 -6.18
N LYS A 260 11.65 -18.55 -5.43
CA LYS A 260 12.78 -17.77 -5.93
C LYS A 260 14.03 -18.11 -5.13
N GLU A 261 15.06 -18.58 -5.81
CA GLU A 261 16.35 -18.87 -5.19
C GLU A 261 17.38 -17.83 -5.62
N VAL A 262 17.64 -16.87 -4.74
CA VAL A 262 18.50 -15.72 -5.03
C VAL A 262 19.97 -16.12 -5.17
N SER A 263 20.43 -17.09 -4.37
CA SER A 263 21.83 -17.56 -4.39
C SER A 263 22.22 -18.19 -5.73
N THR A 264 21.31 -18.93 -6.36
CA THR A 264 21.52 -19.60 -7.66
C THR A 264 20.92 -18.81 -8.84
N ASN A 265 20.29 -17.68 -8.58
CA ASN A 265 19.52 -16.90 -9.54
C ASN A 265 18.50 -17.76 -10.33
N THR A 266 17.76 -18.62 -9.62
CA THR A 266 16.80 -19.57 -10.22
C THR A 266 15.36 -19.19 -9.86
N LEU A 267 14.49 -19.17 -10.87
CA LEU A 267 13.03 -18.99 -10.70
C LEU A 267 12.35 -20.36 -10.76
N TYR A 268 11.61 -20.75 -9.72
CA TYR A 268 10.85 -22.00 -9.72
C TYR A 268 9.39 -21.77 -10.09
N VAL A 269 8.87 -22.60 -10.99
CA VAL A 269 7.47 -22.54 -11.45
C VAL A 269 6.77 -23.89 -11.32
N ALA A 270 5.44 -23.87 -11.23
CA ALA A 270 4.60 -25.06 -11.25
C ALA A 270 3.31 -24.82 -12.04
N GLN A 271 2.72 -25.88 -12.58
CA GLN A 271 1.43 -25.83 -13.26
C GLN A 271 0.28 -25.90 -12.28
N GLY A 272 -0.82 -25.25 -12.63
CA GLY A 272 -2.07 -25.30 -11.89
C GLY A 272 -2.15 -24.20 -10.83
N SER A 273 -3.29 -23.51 -10.79
CA SER A 273 -3.51 -22.40 -9.85
C SER A 273 -3.55 -22.83 -8.38
N GLN A 274 -3.72 -24.13 -8.14
CA GLN A 274 -3.87 -24.79 -6.84
C GLN A 274 -2.66 -25.64 -6.44
N HIS A 275 -1.52 -25.52 -7.14
CA HIS A 275 -0.35 -26.34 -6.85
C HIS A 275 0.09 -26.22 -5.36
N PRO A 276 0.38 -27.33 -4.65
CA PRO A 276 0.68 -27.29 -3.21
C PRO A 276 1.81 -26.33 -2.82
N ARG A 277 2.86 -26.20 -3.64
CA ARG A 277 3.97 -25.23 -3.39
C ARG A 277 3.56 -23.76 -3.43
N LEU A 278 2.37 -23.42 -3.93
CA LEU A 278 1.82 -22.07 -3.83
C LEU A 278 1.25 -21.79 -2.44
N TYR A 279 1.01 -22.80 -1.62
CA TYR A 279 0.38 -22.65 -0.32
C TYR A 279 1.40 -22.65 0.81
N ALA A 280 1.11 -21.86 1.83
CA ALA A 280 1.87 -21.81 3.08
C ALA A 280 0.90 -21.93 4.25
N GLN A 281 1.17 -22.83 5.20
CA GLN A 281 0.39 -22.97 6.43
C GLN A 281 0.60 -21.77 7.38
N GLY A 282 1.74 -21.09 7.29
CA GLY A 282 2.07 -19.95 8.13
C GLY A 282 3.16 -19.05 7.54
N LEU A 283 3.64 -18.13 8.35
CA LEU A 283 4.76 -17.24 8.02
C LEU A 283 5.51 -16.78 9.27
N ILE A 284 6.72 -16.27 9.04
CA ILE A 284 7.50 -15.53 10.03
C ILE A 284 7.48 -14.06 9.60
N CYS A 285 7.17 -13.16 10.54
CA CYS A 285 7.20 -11.72 10.29
C CYS A 285 8.10 -10.98 11.28
N SER A 286 8.50 -9.77 10.88
CA SER A 286 9.21 -8.82 11.74
C SER A 286 8.34 -8.39 12.93
N PRO A 287 8.88 -7.60 13.89
CA PRO A 287 8.08 -7.10 15.00
C PRO A 287 6.85 -6.35 14.51
N ILE A 288 5.71 -6.60 15.15
CA ILE A 288 4.44 -5.99 14.76
C ILE A 288 4.42 -4.52 15.19
N HIS A 289 4.09 -3.64 14.24
CA HIS A 289 3.71 -2.26 14.54
C HIS A 289 2.27 -2.25 15.04
N TRP A 290 2.10 -2.16 16.36
CA TRP A 290 0.78 -2.25 17.00
C TRP A 290 0.03 -0.91 16.97
N LEU A 291 -1.24 -0.98 16.58
CA LEU A 291 -2.24 0.11 16.62
C LEU A 291 -3.33 -0.15 17.67
N ALA A 292 -3.18 -1.21 18.46
CA ALA A 292 -4.12 -1.63 19.49
C ALA A 292 -3.35 -2.23 20.69
N ASP A 293 -3.92 -2.11 21.88
CA ASP A 293 -3.35 -2.60 23.14
C ASP A 293 -3.52 -4.12 23.29
N CYS A 294 -2.82 -4.88 22.43
CA CYS A 294 -2.90 -6.34 22.40
C CYS A 294 -1.54 -7.04 22.39
N LYS A 295 -0.43 -6.29 22.42
CA LYS A 295 0.94 -6.83 22.43
C LYS A 295 1.20 -7.77 23.62
N ASP A 296 0.55 -7.52 24.76
CA ASP A 296 0.74 -8.29 25.99
C ASP A 296 -0.21 -9.51 26.08
N ASN A 297 -1.12 -9.67 25.11
CA ASN A 297 -2.12 -10.73 25.06
C ASN A 297 -1.75 -11.82 24.02
N LEU A 298 -0.46 -12.14 23.91
CA LEU A 298 0.02 -13.18 22.99
C LEU A 298 0.14 -14.54 23.71
N PRO A 299 -0.21 -15.67 23.04
CA PRO A 299 -0.65 -15.78 21.66
C PRO A 299 -2.07 -15.23 21.42
N LEU A 300 -2.28 -14.63 20.25
CA LEU A 300 -3.53 -13.95 19.89
C LEU A 300 -4.18 -14.60 18.67
N THR A 301 -5.44 -15.01 18.80
CA THR A 301 -6.29 -15.42 17.66
C THR A 301 -6.97 -14.19 17.05
N CYS A 302 -6.79 -13.98 15.75
CA CYS A 302 -7.37 -12.85 15.03
C CYS A 302 -7.53 -13.17 13.54
N TYR A 303 -7.83 -12.16 12.75
CA TYR A 303 -7.84 -12.25 11.29
C TYR A 303 -6.64 -11.51 10.69
N ALA A 304 -6.18 -11.93 9.51
CA ALA A 304 -5.11 -11.26 8.80
C ALA A 304 -5.32 -11.20 7.29
N LYS A 305 -4.67 -10.21 6.65
CA LYS A 305 -4.47 -10.11 5.20
C LYS A 305 -2.98 -10.12 4.91
N THR A 306 -2.56 -10.89 3.91
CA THR A 306 -1.15 -10.92 3.41
C THR A 306 -0.96 -10.13 2.13
N ARG A 307 -2.06 -9.67 1.52
CA ARG A 307 -2.11 -8.81 0.35
C ARG A 307 -3.34 -7.90 0.39
N TYR A 308 -3.23 -6.73 -0.20
CA TYR A 308 -4.37 -5.83 -0.40
C TYR A 308 -5.48 -6.51 -1.22
N ARG A 309 -6.74 -6.34 -0.81
CA ARG A 309 -7.95 -7.00 -1.36
C ARG A 309 -8.03 -8.53 -1.20
N GLN A 310 -7.12 -9.15 -0.45
CA GLN A 310 -7.34 -10.51 0.02
C GLN A 310 -8.48 -10.52 1.04
N ALA A 311 -9.33 -11.56 0.99
CA ALA A 311 -10.24 -11.85 2.09
C ALA A 311 -9.45 -12.13 3.38
N GLU A 312 -10.00 -11.74 4.51
CA GLU A 312 -9.40 -11.97 5.82
C GLU A 312 -9.35 -13.46 6.16
N GLN A 313 -8.24 -13.88 6.76
CA GLN A 313 -7.95 -15.27 7.08
C GLN A 313 -7.74 -15.41 8.58
N GLY A 314 -8.39 -16.39 9.20
CA GLY A 314 -8.14 -16.69 10.60
C GLY A 314 -6.69 -17.11 10.82
N CYS A 315 -6.06 -16.57 11.86
CA CYS A 315 -4.69 -16.90 12.23
C CYS A 315 -4.44 -16.79 13.74
N ILE A 316 -3.33 -17.37 14.19
CA ILE A 316 -2.80 -17.22 15.54
C ILE A 316 -1.41 -16.59 15.46
N ILE A 317 -1.18 -15.54 16.24
CA ILE A 317 0.10 -14.85 16.39
C ILE A 317 0.81 -15.40 17.63
N SER A 318 2.07 -15.82 17.51
CA SER A 318 2.90 -16.23 18.66
C SER A 318 3.37 -15.03 19.50
N PRO A 319 3.81 -15.27 20.76
CA PRO A 319 4.68 -14.32 21.45
C PRO A 319 5.92 -13.95 20.62
N LEU A 320 6.48 -12.77 20.88
CA LEU A 320 7.71 -12.31 20.24
C LEU A 320 8.88 -13.20 20.68
N ASN A 321 9.64 -13.73 19.73
CA ASN A 321 10.85 -14.50 19.98
C ASN A 321 11.94 -14.02 19.02
N GLU A 322 13.12 -13.66 19.52
CA GLU A 322 14.25 -13.17 18.70
C GLU A 322 13.87 -12.08 17.69
N ASN A 323 13.04 -11.11 18.10
CA ASN A 323 12.49 -10.04 17.25
C ASN A 323 11.62 -10.53 16.08
N GLN A 324 10.99 -11.69 16.20
CA GLN A 324 10.10 -12.25 15.20
C GLN A 324 8.82 -12.80 15.82
N HIS A 325 7.75 -12.81 15.01
CA HIS A 325 6.52 -13.53 15.33
C HIS A 325 6.29 -14.65 14.32
N TYR A 326 5.78 -15.77 14.82
CA TYR A 326 5.25 -16.86 14.02
C TYR A 326 3.75 -16.65 13.89
N VAL A 327 3.25 -16.74 12.66
CA VAL A 327 1.83 -16.63 12.37
C VAL A 327 1.37 -17.89 11.66
N MET A 328 0.42 -18.59 12.27
CA MET A 328 -0.16 -19.81 11.72
C MET A 328 -1.59 -19.53 11.27
N PHE A 329 -1.89 -19.80 9.99
CA PHE A 329 -3.24 -19.64 9.46
C PHE A 329 -4.10 -20.85 9.82
N SER A 330 -5.42 -20.66 9.91
CA SER A 330 -6.37 -21.75 10.09
C SER A 330 -6.48 -22.64 8.83
N ASN A 331 -6.27 -22.05 7.66
CA ASN A 331 -6.20 -22.75 6.37
C ASN A 331 -4.96 -22.28 5.60
N PRO A 332 -4.30 -23.15 4.81
CA PRO A 332 -3.15 -22.76 3.99
C PRO A 332 -3.47 -21.58 3.07
N GLN A 333 -2.53 -20.64 2.99
CA GLN A 333 -2.69 -19.40 2.24
C GLN A 333 -1.87 -19.39 0.96
N ARG A 334 -2.51 -18.96 -0.13
CA ARG A 334 -1.90 -18.94 -1.45
C ARG A 334 -0.96 -17.74 -1.61
N ALA A 335 0.25 -18.00 -2.10
CA ALA A 335 1.24 -17.04 -2.52
C ALA A 335 1.59 -15.99 -1.45
N VAL A 336 1.72 -16.42 -0.19
CA VAL A 336 2.34 -15.60 0.86
C VAL A 336 3.74 -15.20 0.37
N THR A 337 4.08 -13.91 0.42
CA THR A 337 5.25 -13.36 -0.28
C THR A 337 6.13 -12.54 0.64
N PRO A 338 7.39 -12.94 0.86
CA PRO A 338 8.35 -12.12 1.58
C PRO A 338 8.52 -10.71 1.00
N GLY A 339 8.58 -9.71 1.89
CA GLY A 339 8.63 -8.28 1.57
C GLY A 339 7.25 -7.60 1.46
N GLN A 340 6.17 -8.38 1.30
CA GLN A 340 4.81 -7.86 1.53
C GLN A 340 4.54 -7.74 3.02
N TYR A 341 3.40 -7.14 3.37
CA TYR A 341 2.98 -6.97 4.75
C TYR A 341 1.89 -7.97 5.12
N ILE A 342 1.91 -8.44 6.35
CA ILE A 342 0.76 -9.06 7.02
C ILE A 342 0.12 -8.00 7.91
N VAL A 343 -1.20 -7.84 7.78
CA VAL A 343 -1.98 -6.86 8.57
C VAL A 343 -3.07 -7.59 9.34
N PHE A 344 -3.16 -7.32 10.64
CA PHE A 344 -4.01 -8.03 11.58
C PHE A 344 -5.25 -7.20 11.95
N TYR A 345 -6.36 -7.91 12.16
CA TYR A 345 -7.66 -7.32 12.40
C TYR A 345 -8.43 -8.09 13.48
N ASP A 346 -9.14 -7.36 14.31
CA ASP A 346 -10.25 -7.87 15.12
C ASP A 346 -11.52 -7.08 14.75
N LYS A 347 -12.52 -7.79 14.21
CA LYS A 347 -13.75 -7.22 13.64
C LYS A 347 -13.43 -6.07 12.66
N ASN A 348 -13.61 -4.83 13.11
CA ASN A 348 -13.38 -3.61 12.32
C ASN A 348 -12.09 -2.89 12.67
N GLN A 349 -11.40 -3.27 13.75
CA GLN A 349 -10.18 -2.61 14.18
C GLN A 349 -8.98 -3.21 13.46
N CYS A 350 -8.12 -2.34 12.93
CA CYS A 350 -6.78 -2.73 12.50
C CYS A 350 -5.90 -2.81 13.75
N LEU A 351 -5.38 -3.99 14.06
CA LEU A 351 -4.55 -4.22 15.24
C LEU A 351 -3.11 -3.78 15.00
N GLY A 352 -2.67 -3.77 13.73
CA GLY A 352 -1.30 -3.50 13.34
C GLY A 352 -0.85 -4.36 12.17
N GLY A 353 0.43 -4.33 11.86
CA GLY A 353 1.00 -5.21 10.85
C GLY A 353 2.53 -5.27 10.89
N ALA A 354 3.08 -6.16 10.07
CA ALA A 354 4.50 -6.45 10.01
C ALA A 354 4.93 -6.86 8.60
N THR A 355 6.22 -6.77 8.33
CA THR A 355 6.80 -7.28 7.08
C THR A 355 6.90 -8.80 7.15
N ILE A 356 6.48 -9.48 6.09
CA ILE A 356 6.62 -10.93 5.93
C ILE A 356 8.09 -11.20 5.59
N GLU A 357 8.77 -11.94 6.45
CA GLU A 357 10.18 -12.31 6.29
C GLU A 357 10.32 -13.66 5.58
N GLN A 358 9.55 -14.66 6.03
CA GLN A 358 9.64 -16.02 5.51
C GLN A 358 8.27 -16.71 5.49
N ILE A 359 8.13 -17.73 4.66
CA ILE A 359 6.94 -18.58 4.60
C ILE A 359 7.17 -19.87 5.38
N ILE A 360 6.13 -20.38 6.03
CA ILE A 360 6.11 -21.70 6.67
C ILE A 360 5.20 -22.57 5.82
N ARG A 361 5.77 -23.55 5.13
CA ARG A 361 5.02 -24.45 4.24
C ARG A 361 4.24 -25.49 5.02
#